data_AF-F4CT10-F1
#
_entry.id   AF-F4CT10-F1
#
_cell.length_a   1.000
_cell.length_b   1.000
_cell.length_c   1.000
_cell.angle_alpha   90.00
_cell.angle_beta   90.00
_cell.angle_gamma   90.00
#
_symmetry.space_group_name_H-M   'P 1'
#
loop_
_entity.id
_entity.type
_entity.pdbx_description
1 polymer ?
#
loop_
_entity_poly.entity_id
_entity_poly.type
_entity_poly.pdbx_seq_one_letter_code
_entity_poly.pdbx_strand_id
1 'polypeptide(L)'
;MNARGLVTELDRLAELAVNYDESEAPRGPDDPDWHVDVASAQLGTEPPGDPVPGGIFESACVLVRDYEFSDHRLIRGVFRPADELLGRNMLLEGRFLFLRFYLGVRVTAVVDGTRECPDGPQRVWGWTYQTLDGHLEQGKLTYEVVKDLTTGVVCFRLDAYSRRAPIENPVLRTGFQVFGRRTQLDFYRRVGQRMHDLLAAHEAGAPLPHPARLAGDVVLAPSASRMRPWDPFALPLRHPGVHVARRARKGRT
;
A
#
# COMPACT_ATOMS: atom_id res chain seq x y z
N MET A 1 -18.06 7.30 -3.96
CA MET A 1 -18.69 7.32 -2.61
C MET A 1 -18.52 8.70 -1.98
N ASN A 2 -19.35 9.12 -1.01
CA ASN A 2 -19.13 10.36 -0.26
C ASN A 2 -18.21 10.14 0.95
N ALA A 3 -17.75 11.21 1.62
CA ALA A 3 -16.83 11.12 2.76
C ALA A 3 -17.37 10.23 3.89
N ARG A 4 -18.64 10.40 4.29
CA ARG A 4 -19.28 9.60 5.34
C ARG A 4 -19.29 8.11 4.99
N GLY A 5 -19.55 7.76 3.73
CA GLY A 5 -19.49 6.39 3.26
C GLY A 5 -18.09 5.80 3.36
N LEU A 6 -17.05 6.55 2.99
CA LEU A 6 -15.66 6.09 3.11
C LEU A 6 -15.27 5.81 4.56
N VAL A 7 -15.68 6.69 5.50
CA VAL A 7 -15.47 6.47 6.94
C VAL A 7 -16.20 5.21 7.40
N THR A 8 -17.45 5.01 6.98
CA THR A 8 -18.23 3.82 7.33
C THR A 8 -17.57 2.53 6.83
N GLU A 9 -17.03 2.52 5.61
CA GLU A 9 -16.31 1.34 5.09
C GLU A 9 -14.97 1.12 5.80
N LEU A 10 -14.25 2.20 6.14
CA LEU A 10 -13.03 2.11 6.93
C LEU A 10 -13.30 1.47 8.30
N ASP A 11 -14.36 1.88 8.99
CA ASP A 11 -14.71 1.38 10.33
C ASP A 11 -15.02 -0.13 10.33
N ARG A 12 -15.63 -0.63 9.25
CA ARG A 12 -15.92 -2.07 9.10
C ARG A 12 -14.68 -2.93 8.99
N LEU A 13 -13.55 -2.37 8.56
CA LEU A 13 -12.33 -3.16 8.36
C LEU A 13 -11.84 -3.79 9.66
N ALA A 14 -12.14 -3.20 10.82
CA ALA A 14 -11.74 -3.73 12.13
C ALA A 14 -12.24 -5.17 12.37
N GLU A 15 -13.40 -5.54 11.82
CA GLU A 15 -14.00 -6.86 11.97
C GLU A 15 -13.47 -7.90 10.97
N LEU A 16 -12.70 -7.46 9.97
CA LEU A 16 -12.22 -8.33 8.90
C LEU A 16 -10.87 -8.94 9.25
N ALA A 17 -10.71 -10.22 8.92
CA ALA A 17 -9.45 -10.94 9.01
C ALA A 17 -8.62 -10.78 7.74
N VAL A 18 -7.33 -11.13 7.82
CA VAL A 18 -6.50 -11.39 6.63
C VAL A 18 -7.13 -12.52 5.83
N ASN A 19 -7.16 -12.37 4.51
CA ASN A 19 -7.97 -13.23 3.63
C ASN A 19 -7.24 -14.46 3.07
N TYR A 20 -6.08 -14.79 3.60
CA TYR A 20 -5.31 -16.01 3.30
C TYR A 20 -4.49 -16.44 4.53
N ASP A 21 -3.99 -17.67 4.53
CA ASP A 21 -3.10 -18.17 5.57
C ASP A 21 -1.64 -17.84 5.21
N GLU A 22 -0.91 -17.17 6.10
CA GLU A 22 0.50 -16.80 5.85
C GLU A 22 1.40 -18.05 5.67
N SER A 23 0.99 -19.22 6.16
CA SER A 23 1.71 -20.47 5.90
C SER A 23 1.65 -20.92 4.43
N GLU A 24 0.71 -20.38 3.64
CA GLU A 24 0.62 -20.55 2.19
C GLU A 24 1.44 -19.52 1.40
N ALA A 25 2.09 -18.55 2.08
CA ALA A 25 2.87 -17.52 1.42
C ALA A 25 4.00 -18.14 0.55
N PRO A 26 4.36 -17.50 -0.57
CA PRO A 26 5.34 -18.05 -1.48
C PRO A 26 6.70 -18.23 -0.79
N ARG A 27 7.36 -19.36 -1.09
CA ARG A 27 8.69 -19.67 -0.54
C ARG A 27 9.83 -19.03 -1.35
N GLY A 28 9.51 -18.51 -2.53
CA GLY A 28 10.48 -17.92 -3.45
C GLY A 28 9.79 -17.27 -4.65
N PRO A 29 10.58 -16.63 -5.54
CA PRO A 29 10.05 -15.86 -6.66
C PRO A 29 9.39 -16.74 -7.75
N ASP A 30 9.75 -18.02 -7.84
CA ASP A 30 9.27 -18.96 -8.86
C ASP A 30 8.01 -19.74 -8.42
N ASP A 31 7.31 -19.29 -7.38
CA ASP A 31 6.11 -19.95 -6.89
C ASP A 31 4.99 -19.93 -7.96
N PRO A 32 4.40 -21.08 -8.33
CA PRO A 32 3.42 -21.14 -9.42
C PRO A 32 2.06 -20.54 -9.04
N ASP A 33 1.74 -20.44 -7.75
CA ASP A 33 0.43 -20.01 -7.26
C ASP A 33 0.40 -18.53 -6.88
N TRP A 34 1.57 -17.89 -6.81
CA TRP A 34 1.75 -16.51 -6.40
C TRP A 34 2.53 -15.71 -7.42
N HIS A 35 2.13 -14.46 -7.61
CA HIS A 35 2.98 -13.46 -8.22
C HIS A 35 3.86 -12.85 -7.14
N VAL A 36 5.17 -12.97 -7.31
CA VAL A 36 6.17 -12.30 -6.46
C VAL A 36 6.80 -11.18 -7.28
N ASP A 37 6.75 -9.97 -6.73
CA ASP A 37 7.21 -8.76 -7.39
C ASP A 37 8.15 -7.98 -6.48
N VAL A 38 9.26 -7.53 -7.04
CA VAL A 38 10.21 -6.67 -6.38
C VAL A 38 10.44 -5.45 -7.25
N ALA A 39 10.40 -4.27 -6.64
CA ALA A 39 10.76 -3.02 -7.29
C ALA A 39 11.67 -2.20 -6.38
N SER A 40 12.62 -1.50 -6.98
CA SER A 40 13.54 -0.62 -6.28
C SER A 40 13.75 0.67 -7.08
N ALA A 41 13.83 1.79 -6.39
CA ALA A 41 14.18 3.08 -6.97
C ALA A 41 15.18 3.79 -6.05
N GLN A 42 16.32 4.19 -6.61
CA GLN A 42 17.27 5.05 -5.90
C GLN A 42 16.66 6.44 -5.75
N LEU A 43 16.67 6.96 -4.52
CA LEU A 43 16.08 8.26 -4.17
C LEU A 43 17.14 9.37 -4.12
N GLY A 44 18.38 9.00 -3.81
CA GLY A 44 19.49 9.93 -3.70
C GLY A 44 20.63 9.34 -2.87
N THR A 45 21.51 10.20 -2.39
CA THR A 45 22.64 9.80 -1.55
C THR A 45 22.81 10.76 -0.38
N GLU A 46 23.18 10.22 0.76
CA GLU A 46 23.69 10.93 1.93
C GLU A 46 25.17 10.59 2.14
N PRO A 47 25.89 11.26 3.06
CA PRO A 47 27.17 10.75 3.52
C PRO A 47 27.05 9.32 4.09
N PRO A 48 28.11 8.49 3.95
CA PRO A 48 28.22 7.21 4.65
C PRO A 48 28.00 7.34 6.17
N GLY A 49 27.53 6.27 6.78
CA GLY A 49 27.12 6.23 8.19
C GLY A 49 25.64 6.53 8.40
N ASP A 50 25.27 6.89 9.64
CA ASP A 50 23.89 7.06 10.06
C ASP A 50 23.11 8.08 9.19
N PRO A 51 21.77 7.96 9.10
CA PRO A 51 20.94 8.94 8.41
C PRO A 51 21.22 10.37 8.87
N VAL A 52 21.28 11.29 7.89
CA VAL A 52 21.38 12.72 8.21
C VAL A 52 20.02 13.20 8.74
N PRO A 53 19.97 13.92 9.89
CA PRO A 53 18.72 14.50 10.37
C PRO A 53 18.09 15.45 9.35
N GLY A 54 16.81 15.26 9.06
CA GLY A 54 16.08 15.97 7.99
C GLY A 54 16.54 15.60 6.57
N GLY A 55 17.37 14.57 6.43
CA GLY A 55 17.90 14.10 5.16
C GLY A 55 16.88 13.37 4.28
N ILE A 56 17.37 12.79 3.19
CA ILE A 56 16.57 12.06 2.21
C ILE A 56 15.96 10.81 2.85
N PHE A 57 16.71 10.11 3.70
CA PHE A 57 16.22 8.90 4.38
C PHE A 57 15.01 9.23 5.27
N GLU A 58 15.13 10.20 6.18
CA GLU A 58 14.04 10.57 7.08
C GLU A 58 12.83 11.13 6.33
N SER A 59 13.08 11.95 5.30
CA SER A 59 12.01 12.50 4.44
C SER A 59 11.26 11.40 3.70
N ALA A 60 11.98 10.43 3.14
CA ALA A 60 11.39 9.27 2.49
C ALA A 60 10.56 8.44 3.48
N CYS A 61 11.04 8.25 4.72
CA CYS A 61 10.28 7.54 5.75
C CYS A 61 8.94 8.21 6.03
N VAL A 62 8.91 9.56 6.12
CA VAL A 62 7.66 10.32 6.30
C VAL A 62 6.71 10.10 5.12
N LEU A 63 7.19 10.20 3.87
CA LEU A 63 6.37 9.98 2.68
C LEU A 63 5.82 8.56 2.60
N VAL A 64 6.61 7.56 3.01
CA VAL A 64 6.20 6.16 3.04
C VAL A 64 5.20 5.89 4.16
N ARG A 65 5.40 6.45 5.36
CA ARG A 65 4.44 6.37 6.48
C ARG A 65 3.08 6.93 6.11
N ASP A 66 3.08 8.06 5.41
CA ASP A 66 1.88 8.82 5.11
C ASP A 66 1.25 8.38 3.77
N TYR A 67 1.82 7.35 3.11
CA TYR A 67 1.34 6.77 1.85
C TYR A 67 1.27 7.78 0.68
N GLU A 68 2.10 8.84 0.74
CA GLU A 68 2.14 9.93 -0.25
C GLU A 68 2.75 9.50 -1.60
N PHE A 69 3.50 8.40 -1.59
CA PHE A 69 4.12 7.81 -2.77
C PHE A 69 3.14 7.16 -3.76
N SER A 70 1.90 6.91 -3.33
CA SER A 70 0.90 6.28 -4.18
C SER A 70 0.41 7.23 -5.30
N ASP A 71 0.19 6.71 -6.51
CA ASP A 71 -0.35 7.52 -7.61
C ASP A 71 -1.87 7.69 -7.46
N HIS A 72 -2.31 8.89 -7.07
CA HIS A 72 -3.72 9.26 -6.86
C HIS A 72 -4.66 8.96 -8.05
N ARG A 73 -4.12 8.75 -9.25
CA ARG A 73 -4.88 8.37 -10.45
C ARG A 73 -5.26 6.90 -10.44
N LEU A 74 -4.44 6.06 -9.82
CA LEU A 74 -4.62 4.60 -9.73
C LEU A 74 -5.23 4.18 -8.40
N ILE A 75 -4.70 4.69 -7.29
CA ILE A 75 -5.09 4.27 -5.95
C ILE A 75 -5.02 5.43 -4.96
N ARG A 76 -5.88 5.35 -3.95
CA ARG A 76 -5.89 6.30 -2.83
C ARG A 76 -6.06 5.55 -1.53
N GLY A 77 -5.36 5.95 -0.49
CA GLY A 77 -5.54 5.43 0.85
C GLY A 77 -6.51 6.28 1.66
N VAL A 78 -7.42 5.64 2.39
CA VAL A 78 -8.26 6.26 3.42
C VAL A 78 -7.95 5.59 4.75
N PHE A 79 -7.50 6.36 5.74
CA PHE A 79 -7.09 5.84 7.04
C PHE A 79 -7.09 6.93 8.12
N ARG A 80 -6.85 6.54 9.37
CA ARG A 80 -6.64 7.44 10.51
C ARG A 80 -5.14 7.54 10.80
N PRO A 81 -4.52 8.73 10.67
CA PRO A 81 -3.08 8.88 10.90
C PRO A 81 -2.72 8.78 12.38
N ALA A 82 -3.68 9.00 13.29
CA ALA A 82 -3.50 8.90 14.74
C ALA A 82 -3.46 7.45 15.25
N ASP A 83 -3.99 6.49 14.50
CA ASP A 83 -3.88 5.07 14.84
C ASP A 83 -2.40 4.66 14.78
N GLU A 84 -1.96 3.78 15.70
CA GLU A 84 -0.63 3.17 15.60
C GLU A 84 -0.42 2.56 14.22
N LEU A 85 0.80 2.69 13.66
CA LEU A 85 1.06 2.20 12.31
C LEU A 85 0.84 0.69 12.24
N LEU A 86 1.37 -0.07 13.20
CA LEU A 86 1.11 -1.50 13.32
C LEU A 86 -0.36 -1.73 13.69
N GLY A 87 -1.06 -2.57 12.92
CA GLY A 87 -2.49 -2.85 13.11
C GLY A 87 -3.43 -1.85 12.43
N ARG A 88 -2.92 -0.74 11.87
CA ARG A 88 -3.73 0.27 11.18
C ARG A 88 -4.52 -0.35 10.03
N ASN A 89 -5.83 -0.12 10.03
CA ASN A 89 -6.67 -0.45 8.88
C ASN A 89 -6.61 0.68 7.85
N MET A 90 -6.53 0.32 6.57
CA MET A 90 -6.59 1.26 5.46
C MET A 90 -7.59 0.77 4.43
N LEU A 91 -8.46 1.66 3.98
CA LEU A 91 -9.33 1.40 2.84
C LEU A 91 -8.66 1.96 1.59
N LEU A 92 -8.29 1.07 0.66
CA LEU A 92 -7.73 1.44 -0.62
C LEU A 92 -8.85 1.62 -1.65
N GLU A 93 -8.91 2.81 -2.25
CA GLU A 93 -9.78 3.10 -3.39
C GLU A 93 -9.00 2.87 -4.69
N GLY A 94 -9.16 1.70 -5.29
CA GLY A 94 -8.66 1.39 -6.63
C GLY A 94 -9.53 2.03 -7.71
N ARG A 95 -8.90 2.61 -8.74
CA ARG A 95 -9.57 3.38 -9.79
C ARG A 95 -9.32 2.77 -11.16
N PHE A 96 -10.40 2.35 -11.82
CA PHE A 96 -10.35 1.84 -13.18
C PHE A 96 -11.57 2.31 -13.95
N LEU A 97 -11.37 3.13 -14.99
CA LEU A 97 -12.45 3.77 -15.75
C LEU A 97 -13.48 4.43 -14.80
N PHE A 98 -14.76 4.10 -14.93
CA PHE A 98 -15.86 4.57 -14.08
C PHE A 98 -16.10 3.68 -12.84
N LEU A 99 -15.31 2.63 -12.63
CA LEU A 99 -15.40 1.74 -11.47
C LEU A 99 -14.51 2.25 -10.33
N ARG A 100 -14.99 2.07 -9.09
CA ARG A 100 -14.22 2.33 -7.86
C ARG A 100 -14.27 1.10 -6.99
N PHE A 101 -13.10 0.52 -6.74
CA PHE A 101 -12.94 -0.64 -5.89
C PHE A 101 -12.54 -0.19 -4.51
N TYR A 102 -13.29 -0.61 -3.49
CA TYR A 102 -13.02 -0.29 -2.09
C TYR A 102 -12.53 -1.55 -1.40
N LEU A 103 -11.23 -1.57 -1.11
CA LEU A 103 -10.47 -2.76 -0.78
C LEU A 103 -9.75 -2.56 0.56
N GLY A 104 -10.06 -3.41 1.54
CA GLY A 104 -9.48 -3.29 2.87
C GLY A 104 -8.11 -3.94 2.97
N VAL A 105 -7.18 -3.26 3.64
CA VAL A 105 -5.87 -3.80 4.04
C VAL A 105 -5.59 -3.45 5.49
N ARG A 106 -4.68 -4.20 6.12
CA ARG A 106 -4.21 -3.93 7.48
C ARG A 106 -2.69 -3.98 7.52
N VAL A 107 -2.08 -3.02 8.21
CA VAL A 107 -0.65 -3.05 8.49
C VAL A 107 -0.34 -4.16 9.49
N THR A 108 0.53 -5.10 9.13
CA THR A 108 0.83 -6.28 9.94
C THR A 108 2.29 -6.40 10.35
N ALA A 109 3.18 -5.57 9.78
CA ALA A 109 4.55 -5.44 10.25
C ALA A 109 5.05 -4.01 10.08
N VAL A 110 5.96 -3.62 10.97
CA VAL A 110 6.75 -2.38 10.88
C VAL A 110 8.19 -2.79 11.15
N VAL A 111 9.11 -2.28 10.35
CA VAL A 111 10.55 -2.46 10.52
C VAL A 111 11.19 -1.10 10.76
N ASP A 112 12.01 -1.03 11.79
CA ASP A 112 12.87 0.12 12.08
C ASP A 112 14.13 -0.43 12.74
N GLY A 113 15.25 -0.40 12.01
CA GLY A 113 16.49 -0.96 12.54
C GLY A 113 17.65 -0.90 11.56
N THR A 114 18.67 -1.69 11.86
CA THR A 114 19.79 -1.95 10.97
C THR A 114 19.76 -3.42 10.57
N ARG A 115 20.02 -3.70 9.29
CA ARG A 115 20.06 -5.04 8.70
C ARG A 115 21.45 -5.28 8.14
N GLU A 116 22.07 -6.39 8.55
CA GLU A 116 23.29 -6.87 7.91
C GLU A 116 22.93 -7.52 6.58
N CYS A 117 23.54 -7.05 5.49
CA CYS A 117 23.38 -7.59 4.15
C CYS A 117 24.76 -7.96 3.58
N PRO A 118 24.83 -8.87 2.58
CA PRO A 118 26.10 -9.24 1.95
C PRO A 118 26.89 -8.05 1.39
N ASP A 119 26.19 -7.01 0.92
CA ASP A 119 26.78 -5.79 0.36
C ASP A 119 27.17 -4.75 1.43
N GLY A 120 26.88 -5.02 2.71
CA GLY A 120 27.16 -4.14 3.85
C GLY A 120 25.94 -3.85 4.73
N PRO A 121 26.15 -3.14 5.85
CA PRO A 121 25.08 -2.80 6.78
C PRO A 121 24.13 -1.75 6.18
N GLN A 122 22.83 -1.94 6.39
CA GLN A 122 21.77 -1.08 5.88
C GLN A 122 20.89 -0.56 7.02
N ARG A 123 20.63 0.75 7.07
CA ARG A 123 19.54 1.30 7.89
C ARG A 123 18.23 1.13 7.13
N VAL A 124 17.23 0.56 7.79
CA VAL A 124 15.94 0.22 7.20
C VAL A 124 14.81 0.79 8.03
N TRP A 125 13.86 1.41 7.37
CA TRP A 125 12.56 1.75 7.94
C TRP A 125 11.46 1.41 6.94
N GLY A 126 10.36 0.84 7.39
CA GLY A 126 9.30 0.43 6.48
C GLY A 126 8.14 -0.24 7.18
N TRP A 127 7.13 -0.62 6.41
CA TRP A 127 5.96 -1.31 6.92
C TRP A 127 5.31 -2.17 5.84
N THR A 128 4.52 -3.12 6.30
CA THR A 128 3.88 -4.13 5.48
C THR A 128 2.40 -4.13 5.75
N TYR A 129 1.59 -4.20 4.70
CA TYR A 129 0.17 -4.53 4.85
C TYR A 129 -0.18 -5.86 4.19
N GLN A 130 -1.25 -6.47 4.70
CA GLN A 130 -1.90 -7.63 4.11
C GLN A 130 -3.35 -7.33 3.73
N THR A 131 -3.84 -8.00 2.69
CA THR A 131 -5.21 -7.87 2.20
C THR A 131 -6.23 -8.49 3.16
N LEU A 132 -7.36 -7.80 3.37
CA LEU A 132 -8.43 -8.26 4.23
C LEU A 132 -9.55 -8.98 3.45
N ASP A 133 -10.43 -9.65 4.19
CA ASP A 133 -11.58 -10.36 3.64
C ASP A 133 -12.44 -9.48 2.73
N GLY A 134 -12.85 -10.02 1.58
CA GLY A 134 -13.55 -9.26 0.53
C GLY A 134 -12.66 -8.48 -0.44
N HIS A 135 -11.33 -8.54 -0.29
CA HIS A 135 -10.40 -8.02 -1.30
C HIS A 135 -10.42 -8.88 -2.58
N LEU A 136 -10.12 -8.29 -3.75
CA LEU A 136 -10.01 -9.00 -5.04
C LEU A 136 -8.78 -9.91 -5.14
N GLU A 137 -7.88 -9.76 -4.18
CA GLU A 137 -6.56 -10.36 -4.14
C GLU A 137 -6.27 -10.83 -2.73
N GLN A 138 -5.46 -11.86 -2.64
CA GLN A 138 -4.80 -12.31 -1.43
C GLN A 138 -3.33 -11.91 -1.58
N GLY A 139 -2.75 -11.27 -0.58
CA GLY A 139 -1.35 -10.90 -0.67
C GLY A 139 -0.87 -9.92 0.39
N LYS A 140 0.41 -9.57 0.21
CA LYS A 140 1.20 -8.74 1.10
C LYS A 140 2.03 -7.77 0.29
N LEU A 141 2.09 -6.52 0.75
CA LEU A 141 2.97 -5.51 0.18
C LEU A 141 3.78 -4.87 1.31
N THR A 142 5.09 -4.89 1.14
CA THR A 142 6.08 -4.27 2.02
C THR A 142 6.70 -3.09 1.31
N TYR A 143 6.76 -1.96 2.00
CA TYR A 143 7.43 -0.74 1.53
C TYR A 143 8.55 -0.40 2.50
N GLU A 144 9.78 -0.36 2.01
CA GLU A 144 10.97 -0.04 2.80
C GLU A 144 11.69 1.17 2.19
N VAL A 145 12.22 2.01 3.07
CA VAL A 145 13.30 2.95 2.77
C VAL A 145 14.57 2.34 3.34
N VAL A 146 15.57 2.20 2.48
CA VAL A 146 16.85 1.57 2.82
C VAL A 146 17.96 2.55 2.54
N LYS A 147 18.81 2.83 3.54
CA LYS A 147 20.09 3.51 3.38
C LYS A 147 21.22 2.52 3.54
N ASP A 148 22.07 2.42 2.53
CA ASP A 148 23.34 1.73 2.63
C ASP A 148 24.32 2.55 3.48
N LEU A 149 24.79 2.01 4.59
CA LEU A 149 25.63 2.77 5.54
C LEU A 149 27.09 2.87 5.09
N THR A 150 27.50 2.09 4.10
CA THR A 150 28.87 2.14 3.55
C THR A 150 28.98 3.19 2.46
N THR A 151 27.98 3.25 1.57
CA THR A 151 27.98 4.11 0.38
C THR A 151 27.14 5.37 0.56
N GLY A 152 26.19 5.36 1.50
CA GLY A 152 25.23 6.44 1.72
C GLY A 152 24.06 6.47 0.72
N VAL A 153 23.97 5.50 -0.20
CA VAL A 153 22.86 5.41 -1.17
C VAL A 153 21.55 5.12 -0.45
N VAL A 154 20.51 5.90 -0.78
CA VAL A 154 19.15 5.73 -0.25
C VAL A 154 18.22 5.23 -1.35
N CYS A 155 17.48 4.15 -1.08
CA CYS A 155 16.56 3.51 -2.00
C CYS A 155 15.16 3.33 -1.37
N PHE A 156 14.13 3.46 -2.20
CA PHE A 156 12.80 2.93 -1.92
C PHE A 156 12.71 1.52 -2.47
N ARG A 157 12.26 0.56 -1.67
CA ARG A 157 12.03 -0.83 -2.05
C ARG A 157 10.57 -1.20 -1.82
N LEU A 158 10.05 -1.99 -2.76
CA LEU A 158 8.74 -2.60 -2.70
C LEU A 158 8.93 -4.10 -2.90
N ASP A 159 8.48 -4.87 -1.93
CA ASP A 159 8.40 -6.32 -2.01
C ASP A 159 6.93 -6.71 -1.87
N ALA A 160 6.41 -7.38 -2.89
CA ALA A 160 5.02 -7.78 -2.94
C ALA A 160 4.91 -9.24 -3.30
N TYR A 161 3.93 -9.91 -2.69
CA TYR A 161 3.37 -11.10 -3.28
C TYR A 161 1.86 -11.01 -3.31
N SER A 162 1.27 -11.55 -4.36
CA SER A 162 -0.17 -11.55 -4.52
C SER A 162 -0.63 -12.71 -5.37
N ARG A 163 -1.83 -13.19 -5.09
CA ARG A 163 -2.60 -14.03 -5.98
C ARG A 163 -4.02 -13.56 -6.01
N ARG A 164 -4.73 -14.00 -7.02
CA ARG A 164 -6.14 -13.69 -7.18
C ARG A 164 -6.97 -14.31 -6.05
N ALA A 165 -7.83 -13.51 -5.42
CA ALA A 165 -8.83 -14.05 -4.49
C ALA A 165 -10.02 -14.67 -5.25
N PRO A 166 -10.79 -15.56 -4.61
CA PRO A 166 -12.07 -16.00 -5.19
C PRO A 166 -12.99 -14.79 -5.42
N ILE A 167 -13.46 -14.60 -6.66
CA ILE A 167 -14.37 -13.50 -7.05
C ILE A 167 -15.67 -14.11 -7.57
N GLU A 168 -16.80 -13.86 -6.90
CA GLU A 168 -18.09 -14.49 -7.25
C GLU A 168 -18.62 -13.99 -8.59
N ASN A 169 -18.56 -12.66 -8.82
CA ASN A 169 -19.09 -12.06 -10.03
C ASN A 169 -18.21 -12.39 -11.25
N PRO A 170 -18.72 -13.11 -12.26
CA PRO A 170 -17.93 -13.55 -13.42
C PRO A 170 -17.42 -12.37 -14.26
N VAL A 171 -18.18 -11.28 -14.38
CA VAL A 171 -17.78 -10.08 -15.13
C VAL A 171 -16.59 -9.40 -14.48
N LEU A 172 -16.64 -9.21 -13.15
CA LEU A 172 -15.51 -8.68 -12.39
C LEU A 172 -14.32 -9.63 -12.46
N ARG A 173 -14.59 -10.93 -12.43
CA ARG A 173 -13.57 -11.95 -12.55
C ARG A 173 -12.82 -11.90 -13.89
N THR A 174 -13.53 -11.75 -15.00
CA THR A 174 -12.91 -11.62 -16.32
C THR A 174 -12.19 -10.28 -16.46
N GLY A 175 -12.79 -9.18 -16.02
CA GLY A 175 -12.15 -7.86 -16.07
C GLY A 175 -10.83 -7.81 -15.29
N PHE A 176 -10.80 -8.40 -14.09
CA PHE A 176 -9.59 -8.47 -13.28
C PHE A 176 -8.50 -9.33 -13.93
N GLN A 177 -8.87 -10.44 -14.59
CA GLN A 177 -7.91 -11.29 -15.30
C GLN A 177 -7.27 -10.56 -16.49
N VAL A 178 -8.01 -9.71 -17.19
CA VAL A 178 -7.52 -8.99 -18.37
C VAL A 178 -6.66 -7.77 -17.98
N PHE A 179 -7.02 -7.04 -16.92
CA PHE A 179 -6.40 -5.74 -16.61
C PHE A 179 -5.67 -5.66 -15.26
N GLY A 180 -5.94 -6.57 -14.32
CA GLY A 180 -5.43 -6.50 -12.94
C GLY A 180 -3.92 -6.50 -12.89
N ARG A 181 -3.28 -7.51 -13.51
CA ARG A 181 -1.83 -7.66 -13.50
C ARG A 181 -1.09 -6.48 -14.14
N ARG A 182 -1.56 -6.01 -15.29
CA ARG A 182 -0.98 -4.82 -15.95
C ARG A 182 -1.08 -3.59 -15.05
N THR A 183 -2.23 -3.40 -14.39
CA THR A 183 -2.45 -2.26 -13.49
C THR A 183 -1.55 -2.32 -12.26
N GLN A 184 -1.30 -3.51 -11.70
CA GLN A 184 -0.35 -3.71 -10.59
C GLN A 184 1.08 -3.37 -10.98
N LEU A 185 1.55 -3.89 -12.11
CA LEU A 185 2.90 -3.60 -12.61
C LEU A 185 3.06 -2.11 -12.93
N ASP A 186 2.02 -1.47 -13.46
CA ASP A 186 2.01 -0.02 -13.67
C ASP A 186 2.08 0.74 -12.34
N PHE A 187 1.37 0.27 -11.30
CA PHE A 187 1.45 0.83 -9.94
C PHE A 187 2.87 0.72 -9.38
N TYR A 188 3.51 -0.46 -9.43
CA TYR A 188 4.86 -0.69 -8.90
C TYR A 188 5.90 0.21 -9.55
N ARG A 189 5.81 0.42 -10.87
CA ARG A 189 6.72 1.35 -11.56
C ARG A 189 6.50 2.81 -11.16
N ARG A 190 5.23 3.21 -10.99
CA ARG A 190 4.86 4.60 -10.68
C ARG A 190 5.20 5.02 -9.26
N VAL A 191 5.13 4.12 -8.29
CA VAL A 191 5.43 4.47 -6.89
C VAL A 191 6.90 4.84 -6.69
N GLY A 192 7.83 4.12 -7.34
CA GLY A 192 9.25 4.44 -7.30
C GLY A 192 9.56 5.79 -7.95
N GLN A 193 9.02 6.03 -9.16
CA GLN A 193 9.18 7.33 -9.83
C GLN A 193 8.60 8.48 -9.00
N ARG A 194 7.41 8.28 -8.42
CA ARG A 194 6.76 9.30 -7.60
C ARG A 194 7.54 9.61 -6.32
N MET A 195 8.11 8.61 -5.65
CA MET A 195 9.01 8.84 -4.51
C MET A 195 10.20 9.71 -4.89
N HIS A 196 10.87 9.35 -5.98
CA HIS A 196 11.99 10.12 -6.51
C HIS A 196 11.57 11.56 -6.83
N ASP A 197 10.46 11.77 -7.54
CA ASP A 197 9.99 13.11 -7.92
C ASP A 197 9.61 13.98 -6.71
N LEU A 198 8.98 13.39 -5.68
CA LEU A 198 8.61 14.11 -4.46
C LEU A 198 9.83 14.60 -3.69
N LEU A 199 10.90 13.77 -3.63
CA LEU A 199 12.13 14.12 -2.93
C LEU A 199 13.02 15.04 -3.76
N ALA A 200 13.09 14.86 -5.07
CA ALA A 200 13.84 15.73 -5.96
C ALA A 200 13.27 17.16 -6.00
N ALA A 201 11.95 17.30 -5.83
CA ALA A 201 11.28 18.60 -5.72
C ALA A 201 11.27 19.17 -4.29
N HIS A 202 11.76 18.43 -3.30
CA HIS A 202 11.73 18.85 -1.90
C HIS A 202 12.90 19.79 -1.60
N GLU A 203 12.58 21.00 -1.15
CA GLU A 203 13.57 21.94 -0.63
C GLU A 203 13.79 21.69 0.86
N ALA A 204 15.05 21.67 1.30
CA ALA A 204 15.40 21.48 2.70
C ALA A 204 14.71 22.52 3.59
N GLY A 205 13.97 22.06 4.59
CA GLY A 205 13.22 22.91 5.52
C GLY A 205 11.80 23.29 5.07
N ALA A 206 11.41 22.97 3.82
CA ALA A 206 10.00 23.04 3.43
C ALA A 206 9.21 21.88 4.08
N PRO A 207 7.91 22.03 4.32
CA PRO A 207 7.09 20.91 4.77
C PRO A 207 6.94 19.87 3.65
N LEU A 208 7.05 18.59 3.99
CA LEU A 208 6.68 17.50 3.09
C LEU A 208 5.17 17.50 2.84
N PRO A 209 4.70 17.00 1.67
CA PRO A 209 3.28 16.79 1.46
C PRO A 209 2.72 15.85 2.53
N HIS A 210 1.49 16.14 2.96
CA HIS A 210 0.80 15.38 4.00
C HIS A 210 -0.64 15.06 3.56
N PRO A 211 -1.18 13.88 3.92
CA PRO A 211 -2.51 13.45 3.52
C PRO A 211 -3.59 14.50 3.80
N ALA A 212 -4.49 14.66 2.84
CA ALA A 212 -5.55 15.65 2.94
C ALA A 212 -6.62 15.17 3.93
N ARG A 213 -7.07 16.06 4.83
CA ARG A 213 -8.18 15.74 5.74
C ARG A 213 -9.46 15.45 4.95
N LEU A 214 -10.06 14.29 5.21
CA LEU A 214 -11.32 13.87 4.60
C LEU A 214 -12.51 14.27 5.48
N ALA A 215 -12.56 13.76 6.70
CA ALA A 215 -13.63 14.01 7.66
C ALA A 215 -13.16 13.61 9.06
N GLY A 216 -13.35 14.48 10.06
CA GLY A 216 -12.93 14.17 11.43
C GLY A 216 -11.42 13.92 11.51
N ASP A 217 -11.05 12.74 11.97
CA ASP A 217 -9.68 12.21 12.10
C ASP A 217 -9.22 11.40 10.87
N VAL A 218 -10.06 11.23 9.85
CA VAL A 218 -9.75 10.45 8.65
C VAL A 218 -9.11 11.31 7.57
N VAL A 219 -8.10 10.76 6.90
CA VAL A 219 -7.37 11.41 5.80
C VAL A 219 -7.48 10.65 4.48
N LEU A 220 -7.12 11.33 3.38
CA LEU A 220 -6.94 10.82 2.03
C LEU A 220 -5.47 10.98 1.61
N ALA A 221 -4.83 9.87 1.28
CA ALA A 221 -3.49 9.84 0.71
C ALA A 221 -3.52 9.41 -0.78
N PRO A 222 -2.62 9.93 -1.62
CA PRO A 222 -1.72 11.05 -1.32
C PRO A 222 -2.49 12.37 -1.21
N SER A 223 -1.86 13.43 -0.73
CA SER A 223 -2.34 14.81 -0.62
C SER A 223 -2.98 15.38 -1.91
N ALA A 224 -2.53 14.92 -3.08
CA ALA A 224 -3.13 15.25 -4.37
C ALA A 224 -4.54 14.64 -4.58
N SER A 225 -4.91 13.68 -3.75
CA SER A 225 -6.23 13.05 -3.74
C SER A 225 -7.28 13.99 -3.17
N ARG A 226 -8.14 14.50 -4.06
CA ARG A 226 -9.34 15.24 -3.67
C ARG A 226 -10.59 14.46 -4.04
N MET A 227 -11.59 14.50 -3.16
CA MET A 227 -12.95 14.12 -3.53
C MET A 227 -13.42 15.04 -4.66
N ARG A 228 -13.89 14.45 -5.75
CA ARG A 228 -14.46 15.21 -6.87
C ARG A 228 -15.98 15.18 -6.79
N PRO A 229 -16.69 16.23 -7.25
CA PRO A 229 -18.15 16.28 -7.24
C PRO A 229 -18.83 15.10 -7.93
N TRP A 230 -18.14 14.45 -8.89
CA TRP A 230 -18.64 13.31 -9.65
C TRP A 230 -18.19 11.94 -9.13
N ASP A 231 -17.36 11.87 -8.09
CA ASP A 231 -16.99 10.60 -7.44
C ASP A 231 -18.21 9.79 -6.91
N PRO A 232 -19.38 10.40 -6.60
CA PRO A 232 -20.61 9.65 -6.32
C PRO A 232 -21.23 8.92 -7.51
N PHE A 233 -20.97 9.36 -8.75
CA PHE A 233 -21.52 8.72 -9.96
C PHE A 233 -20.71 7.52 -10.43
N ALA A 234 -19.49 7.35 -9.91
CA ALA A 234 -18.70 6.17 -10.18
C ALA A 234 -19.34 4.95 -9.49
N LEU A 235 -19.40 3.81 -10.19
CA LEU A 235 -20.02 2.59 -9.65
C LEU A 235 -19.13 2.04 -8.51
N PRO A 236 -19.61 2.07 -7.25
CA PRO A 236 -18.81 1.63 -6.11
C PRO A 236 -18.92 0.11 -5.96
N LEU A 237 -17.77 -0.56 -6.03
CA LEU A 237 -17.64 -1.99 -5.76
C LEU A 237 -16.96 -2.16 -4.40
N ARG A 238 -17.77 -2.46 -3.39
CA ARG A 238 -17.32 -2.62 -2.00
C ARG A 238 -17.06 -4.09 -1.74
N HIS A 239 -15.88 -4.43 -1.25
CA HIS A 239 -15.51 -5.81 -0.91
C HIS A 239 -15.94 -6.84 -1.98
N PRO A 240 -15.59 -6.65 -3.27
CA PRO A 240 -16.06 -7.49 -4.37
C PRO A 240 -15.49 -8.92 -4.38
N GLY A 241 -14.50 -9.22 -3.52
CA GLY A 241 -14.00 -10.58 -3.31
C GLY A 241 -14.89 -11.38 -2.36
N VAL A 242 -14.68 -12.69 -2.29
CA VAL A 242 -15.34 -13.56 -1.31
C VAL A 242 -14.80 -13.27 0.09
N HIS A 243 -15.69 -13.30 1.10
CA HIS A 243 -15.31 -13.33 2.51
C HIS A 243 -14.92 -14.77 2.89
N VAL A 244 -13.62 -15.06 2.96
CA VAL A 244 -13.09 -16.40 3.17
C VAL A 244 -13.43 -16.91 4.58
N ALA A 245 -13.39 -16.03 5.60
CA ALA A 245 -13.74 -16.38 6.97
C ALA A 245 -15.22 -16.77 7.15
N ARG A 246 -16.12 -16.25 6.31
CA ARG A 246 -17.56 -16.62 6.35
C ARG A 246 -17.85 -18.00 5.76
N ARG A 247 -17.02 -18.52 4.85
CA ARG A 247 -17.18 -19.88 4.30
C ARG A 247 -16.74 -20.96 5.29
N ALA A 248 -15.66 -20.72 6.04
CA ALA A 248 -15.19 -21.67 7.06
C ALA A 248 -16.23 -21.91 8.19
N ARG A 249 -17.05 -20.91 8.53
CA ARG A 249 -18.14 -21.05 9.51
C ARG A 249 -19.36 -21.82 8.98
N LYS A 250 -19.63 -21.83 7.68
CA LYS A 250 -20.78 -22.54 7.08
C LYS A 250 -20.51 -24.03 6.78
N GLY A 251 -19.26 -24.49 6.84
CA GLY A 251 -18.88 -25.89 6.65
C GLY A 251 -18.79 -26.71 7.94
N ARG A 252 -19.22 -26.15 9.08
CA ARG A 252 -19.18 -26.79 10.41
C ARG A 252 -20.55 -27.06 11.03
N THR A 253 -21.62 -27.05 10.23
CA THR A 253 -22.98 -27.44 10.64
C THR A 253 -23.40 -28.72 9.94
#